data_AF-A4JWC4-F1
#
_entry.id   AF-A4JWC4-F1
#
_cell.length_a   1.000
_cell.length_b   1.000
_cell.length_c   1.000
_cell.angle_alpha   90.00
_cell.angle_beta   90.00
_cell.angle_gamma   90.00
#
_symmetry.space_group_name_H-M   'P 1'
#
loop_
_entity.id
_entity.type
_entity.pdbx_description
1 polymer ?
#
loop_
_entity_poly.entity_id
_entity_poly.type
_entity_poly.pdbx_seq_one_letter_code
_entity_poly.pdbx_strand_id
1 'polypeptide(L)'
;MNHRRIVCWLAIDPCALVAAKLAIRENDAQANPLPLVVVAHRLFGDEFIEQAARYLGVPVISASSAKWLSFDMPGDVHVWGVPVEEQRAHADIQSAFPSRSFASVLADRALRREDCIELARRAGFTFAPSPYANAPRAAA
;
A
#
# COMPACT_ATOMS: atom_id res chain seq x y z
N MET A 1 12.77 20.10 -12.37
CA MET A 1 11.49 19.47 -12.74
C MET A 1 11.04 18.65 -11.54
N ASN A 2 9.95 19.01 -10.87
CA ASN A 2 9.41 18.21 -9.78
C ASN A 2 8.76 16.95 -10.39
N HIS A 3 9.48 15.82 -10.35
CA HIS A 3 8.93 14.54 -10.74
C HIS A 3 7.96 14.11 -9.63
N ARG A 4 6.66 14.06 -9.94
CA ARG A 4 5.63 13.57 -9.01
C ARG A 4 5.11 12.24 -9.54
N ARG A 5 5.27 11.19 -8.76
CA ARG A 5 4.76 9.84 -9.06
C ARG A 5 4.08 9.25 -7.83
N ILE A 6 3.30 8.20 -8.04
CA ILE A 6 2.67 7.43 -6.97
C ILE A 6 3.55 6.22 -6.68
N VAL A 7 3.84 5.99 -5.40
CA VAL A 7 4.58 4.81 -4.93
C VAL A 7 3.68 4.00 -4.03
N CYS A 8 3.22 2.84 -4.51
CA CYS A 8 2.45 1.88 -3.74
C CYS A 8 3.40 0.89 -3.06
N TRP A 9 3.39 0.88 -1.73
CA TRP A 9 4.25 0.01 -0.94
C TRP A 9 3.49 -1.26 -0.57
N LEU A 10 3.81 -2.35 -1.25
CA LEU A 10 3.15 -3.63 -1.06
C LEU A 10 3.82 -4.42 0.06
N ALA A 11 3.02 -4.91 1.01
CA ALA A 11 3.40 -5.90 2.01
C ALA A 11 2.56 -7.18 1.80
N ILE A 12 2.90 -8.29 2.47
CA ILE A 12 1.99 -9.46 2.59
C ILE A 12 0.87 -9.10 3.57
N ASP A 13 0.01 -8.18 3.13
CA ASP A 13 -1.07 -7.61 3.91
C ASP A 13 -2.24 -7.25 2.96
N PRO A 14 -3.49 -7.61 3.31
CA PRO A 14 -4.65 -7.35 2.46
C PRO A 14 -4.92 -5.86 2.25
N CYS A 15 -4.68 -5.01 3.26
CA CYS A 15 -4.89 -3.57 3.14
C CYS A 15 -3.88 -2.94 2.17
N ALA A 16 -2.62 -3.37 2.18
CA ALA A 16 -1.62 -2.89 1.22
C ALA A 16 -2.00 -3.24 -0.23
N LEU A 17 -2.50 -4.45 -0.46
CA LEU A 17 -2.94 -4.89 -1.78
C LEU A 17 -4.17 -4.11 -2.27
N VAL A 18 -5.16 -3.92 -1.40
CA VAL A 18 -6.39 -3.18 -1.73
C VAL A 18 -6.12 -1.70 -1.94
N ALA A 19 -5.27 -1.08 -1.11
CA ALA A 19 -4.87 0.33 -1.26
C ALA A 19 -4.16 0.55 -2.60
N ALA A 20 -3.23 -0.33 -2.97
CA ALA A 20 -2.56 -0.27 -4.26
C ALA A 20 -3.56 -0.39 -5.43
N LYS A 21 -4.51 -1.33 -5.36
CA LYS A 21 -5.51 -1.50 -6.41
C LYS A 21 -6.40 -0.27 -6.59
N LEU A 22 -6.81 0.34 -5.48
CA LEU A 22 -7.62 1.57 -5.50
C LEU A 22 -6.83 2.73 -6.06
N ALA A 23 -5.60 2.95 -5.60
CA ALA A 23 -4.74 4.02 -6.09
C ALA A 23 -4.49 3.92 -7.61
N ILE A 24 -4.26 2.70 -8.13
CA ILE A 24 -4.13 2.45 -9.58
C ILE A 24 -5.42 2.87 -10.30
N ARG A 25 -6.57 2.35 -9.86
CA ARG A 25 -7.86 2.65 -10.51
C ARG A 25 -8.20 4.13 -10.49
N GLU A 26 -7.91 4.82 -9.39
CA GLU A 26 -8.14 6.25 -9.27
C GLU A 26 -7.21 7.06 -10.16
N ASN A 27 -5.93 6.70 -10.21
CA ASN A 27 -4.94 7.35 -11.05
C ASN A 27 -5.28 7.18 -12.54
N ASP A 28 -5.66 5.97 -12.96
CA ASP A 28 -6.07 5.66 -14.34
C ASP A 28 -7.32 6.42 -14.76
N ALA A 29 -8.20 6.77 -13.81
CA ALA A 29 -9.41 7.55 -14.08
C ALA A 29 -9.17 9.06 -14.19
N GLN A 30 -7.97 9.56 -13.88
CA GLN A 30 -7.66 10.98 -13.97
C GLN A 30 -7.42 11.41 -15.42
N ALA A 31 -7.68 12.69 -15.72
CA ALA A 31 -7.38 13.27 -17.03
C ALA A 31 -5.88 13.28 -17.36
N ASN A 32 -5.03 13.30 -16.33
CA ASN A 32 -3.57 13.24 -16.46
C ASN A 32 -2.98 12.32 -15.39
N PRO A 33 -3.01 10.98 -15.61
CA PRO A 33 -2.48 10.00 -14.66
C PRO A 33 -0.99 10.26 -14.38
N LEU A 34 -0.61 10.15 -13.11
CA LEU A 34 0.80 10.23 -12.73
C LEU A 34 1.50 8.91 -13.04
N PRO A 35 2.84 8.93 -13.25
CA PRO A 35 3.62 7.70 -13.20
C PRO A 35 3.36 6.97 -11.87
N LEU A 36 3.20 5.66 -11.91
CA LEU A 36 2.92 4.84 -10.74
C LEU A 36 3.89 3.65 -10.69
N VAL A 37 4.43 3.38 -9.51
CA VAL A 37 5.26 2.21 -9.24
C VAL A 37 4.69 1.44 -8.05
N VAL A 38 4.61 0.11 -8.20
CA VAL A 38 4.29 -0.79 -7.10
C VAL A 38 5.55 -1.53 -6.70
N VAL A 39 5.91 -1.49 -5.42
CA VAL A 39 7.15 -2.09 -4.91
C VAL A 39 6.80 -3.10 -3.82
N ALA A 40 7.35 -4.31 -3.94
CA ALA A 40 7.21 -5.40 -2.97
C ALA A 40 8.59 -5.88 -2.50
N HIS A 41 8.71 -6.21 -1.22
CA HIS A 41 9.99 -6.68 -0.69
C HIS A 41 10.26 -8.09 -1.23
N ARG A 42 11.48 -8.35 -1.68
CA ARG A 42 11.85 -9.64 -2.32
C ARG A 42 11.58 -10.84 -1.42
N LEU A 43 11.65 -10.67 -0.10
CA LEU A 43 11.38 -11.75 0.87
C LEU A 43 9.94 -12.26 0.83
N PHE A 44 9.04 -11.61 0.10
CA PHE A 44 7.66 -12.08 -0.03
C PHE A 44 7.47 -13.24 -1.00
N GLY A 45 8.52 -13.61 -1.75
CA GLY A 45 8.50 -14.74 -2.66
C GLY A 45 7.88 -14.41 -4.03
N ASP A 46 8.34 -15.11 -5.05
CA ASP A 46 7.99 -14.80 -6.44
C ASP A 46 6.50 -15.08 -6.73
N GLU A 47 5.93 -16.13 -6.14
CA GLU A 47 4.52 -16.49 -6.30
C GLU A 47 3.58 -15.35 -5.86
N PHE A 48 3.84 -14.76 -4.69
CA PHE A 48 3.05 -13.63 -4.19
C PHE A 48 3.18 -12.41 -5.12
N ILE A 49 4.41 -12.11 -5.57
CA ILE A 49 4.69 -10.97 -6.44
C ILE A 49 3.99 -11.12 -7.80
N GLU A 50 4.04 -12.30 -8.40
CA GLU A 50 3.36 -12.61 -9.65
C GLU A 50 1.83 -12.57 -9.51
N GLN A 51 1.30 -13.12 -8.41
CA GLN A 51 -0.13 -13.05 -8.12
C GLN A 51 -0.59 -11.60 -7.94
N ALA A 52 0.15 -10.81 -7.16
CA ALA A 52 -0.12 -9.39 -6.96
C ALA A 52 -0.07 -8.61 -8.27
N ALA A 53 0.95 -8.82 -9.11
CA ALA A 53 1.04 -8.16 -10.41
C ALA A 53 -0.17 -8.47 -11.30
N ARG A 54 -0.59 -9.74 -11.37
CA ARG A 54 -1.79 -10.14 -12.11
C ARG A 54 -3.06 -9.46 -11.59
N TYR A 55 -3.24 -9.43 -10.27
CA TYR A 55 -4.41 -8.79 -9.67
C TYR A 55 -4.43 -7.28 -9.87
N LEU A 56 -3.29 -6.62 -9.67
CA LEU A 56 -3.16 -5.18 -9.78
C LEU A 56 -3.29 -4.71 -11.24
N GLY A 57 -2.86 -5.53 -12.19
CA GLY A 57 -2.85 -5.20 -13.62
C GLY A 57 -1.64 -4.36 -14.03
N VAL A 58 -0.65 -4.23 -13.15
CA VAL A 58 0.60 -3.50 -13.36
C VAL A 58 1.77 -4.33 -12.83
N PRO A 59 3.00 -4.16 -13.36
CA PRO A 59 4.18 -4.82 -12.82
C PRO A 59 4.42 -4.47 -11.35
N VAL A 60 4.84 -5.47 -10.56
CA VAL A 60 5.29 -5.28 -9.18
C VAL A 60 6.80 -5.44 -9.13
N ILE A 61 7.49 -4.41 -8.65
CA ILE A 61 8.95 -4.40 -8.57
C ILE A 61 9.39 -5.13 -7.29
N SER A 62 10.08 -6.26 -7.45
CA SER A 62 10.73 -6.98 -6.35
C SER A 62 12.03 -6.28 -5.93
N ALA A 63 12.04 -5.67 -4.74
CA ALA A 63 13.18 -4.93 -4.23
C ALA A 63 13.84 -5.62 -3.02
N SER A 64 15.17 -5.66 -2.99
CA SER A 64 15.92 -6.00 -1.77
C SER A 64 15.81 -4.86 -0.75
N SER A 65 16.14 -5.11 0.51
CA SER A 65 16.10 -4.07 1.56
C SER A 65 16.95 -2.84 1.19
N ALA A 66 18.13 -3.06 0.59
CA ALA A 66 19.01 -1.99 0.11
C ALA A 66 18.39 -1.16 -1.04
N LYS A 67 17.59 -1.79 -1.91
CA LYS A 67 16.91 -1.09 -3.00
C LYS A 67 15.55 -0.52 -2.61
N TRP A 68 14.91 -1.04 -1.56
CA TRP A 68 13.60 -0.62 -1.10
C TRP A 68 13.54 0.89 -0.85
N LEU A 69 14.54 1.42 -0.13
CA LEU A 69 14.62 2.84 0.20
C LEU A 69 14.93 3.75 -1.01
N SER A 70 15.47 3.21 -2.11
CA SER A 70 15.72 4.01 -3.32
C SER A 70 14.44 4.41 -4.07
N PHE A 71 13.29 3.82 -3.73
CA PHE A 71 11.99 4.21 -4.27
C PHE A 71 11.34 5.39 -3.53
N ASP A 72 11.96 5.86 -2.46
CA ASP A 72 11.51 7.01 -1.66
C ASP A 72 12.19 8.29 -2.15
N MET A 73 11.60 8.93 -3.16
CA MET A 73 12.16 10.13 -3.78
C MET A 73 11.39 11.40 -3.37
N PRO A 74 12.06 12.56 -3.26
CA PRO A 74 11.40 13.83 -2.99
C PRO A 74 10.30 14.13 -4.02
N GLY A 75 9.09 14.44 -3.53
CA GLY A 75 7.93 14.73 -4.37
C GLY A 75 7.05 13.53 -4.69
N ASP A 76 7.43 12.32 -4.29
CA ASP A 76 6.58 11.13 -4.40
C ASP A 76 5.32 11.26 -3.52
N VAL A 77 4.22 10.65 -3.99
CA VAL A 77 3.02 10.41 -3.20
C VAL A 77 3.01 8.94 -2.81
N HIS A 78 3.11 8.65 -1.51
CA HIS A 78 3.17 7.30 -1.00
C HIS A 78 1.77 6.79 -0.65
N VAL A 79 1.46 5.58 -1.11
CA VAL A 79 0.23 4.86 -0.79
C VAL A 79 0.58 3.69 0.11
N TRP A 80 0.08 3.73 1.35
CA TRP A 80 0.21 2.67 2.35
C TRP A 80 -1.15 2.04 2.64
N GLY A 81 -1.15 0.76 2.98
CA GLY A 81 -2.34 0.00 3.35
C GLY A 81 -2.84 0.28 4.76
N VAL A 82 -3.10 1.53 5.12
CA VAL A 82 -3.58 1.89 6.47
C VAL A 82 -5.10 1.99 6.47
N PRO A 83 -5.84 1.06 7.12
CA PRO A 83 -7.30 1.08 7.17
C PRO A 83 -7.82 2.19 8.10
N VAL A 84 -9.13 2.46 8.04
CA VAL A 84 -9.78 3.57 8.76
C VAL A 84 -9.56 3.51 10.28
N GLU A 85 -9.53 2.32 10.88
CA GLU A 85 -9.35 2.12 12.31
C GLU A 85 -7.90 2.30 12.80
N GLU A 86 -6.95 2.49 11.87
CA GLU A 86 -5.52 2.71 12.13
C GLU A 86 -5.07 4.14 11.72
N GLN A 87 -6.01 5.06 11.47
CA GLN A 87 -5.70 6.43 11.03
C GLN A 87 -4.74 7.20 11.94
N ARG A 88 -4.72 6.92 13.25
CA ARG A 88 -3.74 7.52 14.17
C ARG A 88 -2.31 7.21 13.74
N ALA A 89 -2.03 5.96 13.34
CA ALA A 89 -0.71 5.58 12.84
C ALA A 89 -0.34 6.39 11.58
N HIS A 90 -1.29 6.60 10.67
CA HIS A 90 -1.08 7.43 9.48
C HIS A 90 -0.72 8.89 9.85
N ALA A 91 -1.42 9.47 10.83
CA ALA A 91 -1.13 10.82 11.31
C ALA A 91 0.27 10.90 11.96
N ASP A 92 0.64 9.91 12.76
CA ASP A 92 1.97 9.84 13.39
C ASP A 92 3.08 9.76 12.32
N ILE A 93 2.88 8.97 11.26
CA ILE A 93 3.79 8.86 10.12
C ILE A 93 3.91 10.20 9.38
N GLN A 94 2.79 10.85 9.07
CA GLN A 94 2.78 12.16 8.42
C GLN A 94 3.53 13.21 9.26
N SER A 95 3.35 13.18 10.58
CA SER A 95 4.06 14.06 11.50
C SER A 95 5.56 13.77 11.57
N ALA A 96 5.97 12.50 11.48
CA ALA A 96 7.37 12.09 11.48
C ALA A 96 8.09 12.44 10.17
N PHE A 97 7.35 12.50 9.05
CA PHE A 97 7.89 12.77 7.72
C PHE A 97 7.14 13.91 7.02
N PRO A 98 7.22 15.15 7.53
CA PRO A 98 6.39 16.27 7.07
C PRO A 98 6.71 16.73 5.64
N SER A 99 7.87 16.37 5.10
CA SER A 99 8.24 16.64 3.70
C SER A 99 7.72 15.60 2.71
N ARG A 100 7.09 14.52 3.19
CA ARG A 100 6.53 13.45 2.35
C ARG A 100 5.03 13.62 2.19
N SER A 101 4.53 13.24 1.02
CA SER A 101 3.09 13.16 0.76
C SER A 101 2.61 11.73 0.94
N PHE A 102 1.58 11.54 1.75
CA PHE A 102 0.95 10.23 1.97
C PHE A 102 -0.53 10.30 1.61
N ALA A 103 -1.01 9.31 0.87
CA ALA A 103 -2.41 9.18 0.49
C ALA A 103 -3.13 8.17 1.41
N SER A 104 -4.19 8.61 2.06
CA SER A 104 -5.01 7.83 3.00
C SER A 104 -6.11 7.01 2.30
N VAL A 105 -5.75 6.31 1.21
CA VAL A 105 -6.69 5.74 0.22
C VAL A 105 -7.83 4.91 0.82
N LEU A 106 -7.54 4.10 1.84
CA LEU A 106 -8.54 3.25 2.52
C LEU A 106 -9.39 4.05 3.51
N ALA A 107 -8.74 4.90 4.29
CA ALA A 107 -9.35 5.76 5.29
C ALA A 107 -10.34 6.75 4.66
N ASP A 108 -9.99 7.35 3.52
CA ASP A 108 -10.85 8.25 2.75
C ASP A 108 -12.14 7.57 2.25
N ARG A 109 -12.16 6.23 2.25
CA ARG A 109 -13.29 5.37 1.87
C ARG A 109 -13.95 4.67 3.04
N ALA A 110 -13.53 4.97 4.27
CA ALA A 110 -13.95 4.28 5.48
C ALA A 110 -13.79 2.74 5.41
N LEU A 111 -12.80 2.24 4.65
CA LEU A 111 -12.54 0.81 4.55
C LEU A 111 -11.79 0.30 5.77
N ARG A 112 -12.35 -0.74 6.37
CA ARG A 112 -11.76 -1.45 7.50
C ARG A 112 -10.84 -2.57 7.03
N ARG A 113 -10.03 -3.10 7.94
CA ARG A 113 -9.19 -4.28 7.68
C ARG A 113 -10.00 -5.49 7.23
N GLU A 114 -11.16 -5.70 7.84
CA GLU A 114 -12.11 -6.78 7.49
C GLU A 114 -12.57 -6.66 6.03
N ASP A 115 -12.88 -5.44 5.56
CA ASP A 115 -13.26 -5.20 4.17
C ASP A 115 -12.10 -5.53 3.22
N CYS A 116 -10.88 -5.15 3.60
CA CYS A 116 -9.69 -5.45 2.80
C CYS A 116 -9.42 -6.95 2.70
N ILE A 117 -9.61 -7.70 3.80
CA ILE A 117 -9.50 -9.17 3.80
C ILE A 117 -10.51 -9.77 2.83
N GLU A 118 -11.78 -9.33 2.90
CA GLU A 118 -12.83 -9.87 2.04
C GLU A 118 -12.58 -9.56 0.55
N LEU A 119 -12.16 -8.33 0.24
CA LEU A 119 -11.80 -7.93 -1.12
C LEU A 119 -10.61 -8.75 -1.66
N ALA A 120 -9.57 -8.93 -0.85
CA ALA A 120 -8.40 -9.70 -1.26
C ALA A 120 -8.72 -11.20 -1.42
N ARG A 121 -9.60 -11.75 -0.56
CA ARG A 121 -10.11 -13.13 -0.67
C ARG A 121 -10.87 -13.35 -1.97
N ARG A 122 -11.74 -12.41 -2.36
CA ARG A 122 -12.45 -12.44 -3.66
C ARG A 122 -11.49 -12.40 -4.85
N ALA A 123 -10.32 -11.79 -4.67
CA ALA A 123 -9.24 -11.76 -5.64
C ALA A 123 -8.34 -13.02 -5.63
N GLY A 124 -8.66 -14.02 -4.80
CA GLY A 124 -7.92 -15.27 -4.71
C GLY A 124 -6.70 -15.23 -3.79
N PHE A 125 -6.53 -14.18 -2.98
CA PHE A 125 -5.45 -14.12 -2.00
C PHE A 125 -5.88 -14.73 -0.68
N THR A 126 -4.96 -15.45 -0.06
CA THR A 126 -5.11 -15.91 1.32
C THR A 126 -3.95 -15.36 2.12
N PHE A 127 -4.24 -14.67 3.22
CA PHE A 127 -3.23 -14.15 4.12
C PHE A 127 -3.27 -14.96 5.41
N ALA A 128 -2.11 -15.30 5.95
CA ALA A 128 -2.05 -15.81 7.31
C ALA A 128 -2.65 -14.76 8.26
N PRO A 129 -3.35 -15.17 9.33
CA PRO A 129 -3.78 -14.25 10.37
C PRO A 129 -2.56 -13.46 10.86
N SER A 130 -2.65 -12.13 10.88
CA SER A 130 -1.59 -11.32 11.47
C SER A 130 -1.46 -11.71 12.95
N PRO A 131 -0.25 -12.01 13.46
CA PRO A 131 -0.06 -12.25 14.89
C PRO A 131 -0.44 -11.02 15.74
N TYR A 132 -0.54 -9.84 15.11
CA TYR A 132 -0.96 -8.60 15.75
C TYR A 132 -2.48 -8.33 15.66
N ALA A 133 -3.25 -9.16 14.95
CA ALA A 133 -4.70 -8.97 14.81
C ALA A 133 -5.46 -9.10 16.16
N ASN A 134 -4.87 -9.81 17.13
CA ASN A 134 -5.45 -10.04 18.46
C ASN A 134 -4.62 -9.44 19.60
N ALA A 135 -3.57 -8.66 19.30
CA ALA A 135 -2.85 -7.97 20.35
C ALA A 135 -3.77 -6.91 20.97
N PRO A 136 -3.94 -6.85 22.31
CA PRO A 136 -4.72 -5.78 22.91
C PRO A 136 -4.15 -4.46 22.45
N ARG A 137 -5.00 -3.61 21.85
CA ARG A 137 -4.63 -2.24 21.46
C ARG A 137 -4.05 -1.57 22.69
N ALA A 138 -2.74 -1.34 22.70
CA ALA A 138 -2.11 -0.57 23.76
C ALA A 138 -2.75 0.82 23.76
N ALA A 139 -3.54 1.10 24.79
CA ALA A 139 -3.99 2.45 25.08
C ALA A 139 -2.74 3.26 25.48
N ALA A 140 -2.28 4.12 24.59
CA ALA A 140 -1.30 5.17 24.87
C ALA A 140 -1.65 6.40 24.05
#